data_AF-A0A2V7T7Q7-F1
#
_entry.id   AF-A0A2V7T7Q7-F1
#
_cell.length_a   1.000
_cell.length_b   1.000
_cell.length_c   1.000
_cell.angle_alpha   90.00
_cell.angle_beta   90.00
_cell.angle_gamma   90.00
#
_symmetry.space_group_name_H-M   'P 1'
#
loop_
_entity.id
_entity.type
_entity.pdbx_description
1 polymer ?
#
loop_
_entity_poly.entity_id
_entity_poly.type
_entity_poly.pdbx_seq_one_letter_code
_entity_poly.pdbx_strand_id
1 'polypeptide(L)'
;MPEANHEVLVVKRPRELLLVGIVLAVSVGQSVVLGEEDRAAARLEAMASFLARTPRLSVTIDSAYDVVQESGQKVQFGERRVVALRRPDRARVDVTRRDGS
;
A
#
# COMPACT_ATOMS: atom_id res chain seq x y z
N MET A 1 -13.20 43.18 -54.15
CA MET A 1 -14.21 43.13 -53.07
C MET A 1 -14.78 41.72 -53.01
N PRO A 2 -14.67 40.99 -51.88
CA PRO A 2 -15.53 39.86 -51.61
C PRO A 2 -16.46 40.12 -50.42
N GLU A 3 -17.68 39.64 -50.58
CA GLU A 3 -18.87 39.76 -49.73
C GLU A 3 -18.80 38.76 -48.56
N ALA A 4 -19.12 39.21 -47.34
CA ALA A 4 -19.11 38.39 -46.13
C ALA A 4 -20.47 37.73 -45.91
N ASN A 5 -20.54 36.40 -46.08
CA ASN A 5 -21.70 35.61 -45.70
C ASN A 5 -21.53 35.06 -44.27
N HIS A 6 -22.43 35.44 -43.38
CA HIS A 6 -22.49 35.00 -41.99
C HIS A 6 -23.04 33.57 -41.91
N GLU A 7 -22.19 32.60 -41.57
CA GLU A 7 -22.63 31.24 -41.27
C GLU A 7 -23.02 31.14 -39.78
N VAL A 8 -24.30 30.91 -39.56
CA VAL A 8 -24.93 30.77 -38.24
C VAL A 8 -24.39 29.52 -37.54
N LEU A 9 -23.79 29.71 -36.37
CA LEU A 9 -23.32 28.63 -35.48
C LEU A 9 -24.53 27.87 -34.90
N VAL A 10 -24.90 26.75 -35.52
CA VAL A 10 -25.90 25.82 -34.99
C VAL A 10 -25.24 24.91 -33.95
N VAL A 11 -25.50 25.17 -32.67
CA VAL A 11 -25.02 24.32 -31.55
C VAL A 11 -25.75 22.97 -31.58
N LYS A 12 -25.03 21.90 -31.94
CA LYS A 12 -25.56 20.53 -31.96
C LYS A 12 -25.60 19.93 -30.53
N ARG A 13 -26.83 19.71 -30.05
CA ARG A 13 -27.33 18.76 -29.02
C ARG A 13 -26.53 18.63 -27.69
N PRO A 14 -27.04 19.18 -26.56
CA PRO A 14 -26.35 19.22 -25.25
C PRO A 14 -26.17 17.85 -24.55
N ARG A 15 -26.79 16.78 -25.05
CA ARG A 15 -26.71 15.44 -24.46
C ARG A 15 -25.37 14.74 -24.73
N GLU A 16 -24.70 15.08 -25.83
CA GLU A 16 -23.43 14.46 -26.22
C GLU A 16 -22.25 14.96 -25.37
N LEU A 17 -22.29 16.22 -24.93
CA LEU A 17 -21.31 16.77 -23.98
C LEU A 17 -21.33 16.07 -22.62
N LEU A 18 -22.51 15.66 -22.14
CA LEU A 18 -22.66 14.99 -20.85
C LEU A 18 -21.98 13.61 -20.85
N LEU A 19 -22.09 12.86 -21.96
CA LEU A 19 -21.50 11.53 -22.12
C LEU A 19 -19.98 11.59 -22.23
N VAL A 20 -19.43 12.56 -22.98
CA VAL A 20 -17.97 12.77 -23.06
C VAL A 20 -17.38 13.16 -21.70
N GLY A 21 -18.06 14.03 -20.94
CA GLY A 21 -17.61 14.44 -19.62
C GLY A 21 -17.50 13.29 -18.62
N ILE A 22 -18.46 12.35 -18.63
CA ILE A 22 -18.45 11.18 -17.75
C ILE A 22 -17.34 10.19 -18.16
N VAL A 23 -17.17 9.93 -19.46
CA VAL A 23 -16.11 9.03 -19.96
C VAL A 23 -14.72 9.58 -19.63
N LEU A 24 -14.51 10.90 -19.77
CA LEU A 24 -13.25 11.54 -19.43
C LEU A 24 -12.96 11.46 -17.92
N ALA A 25 -13.96 11.71 -17.07
CA ALA A 25 -13.80 11.64 -15.61
C ALA A 25 -13.48 10.21 -15.11
N VAL A 26 -14.10 9.18 -15.71
CA VAL A 26 -13.80 7.77 -15.38
C VAL A 26 -12.37 7.40 -15.77
N SER A 27 -11.89 7.82 -16.96
CA SER A 27 -10.53 7.50 -17.42
C SER A 27 -9.43 8.12 -16.54
N VAL A 28 -9.65 9.35 -16.04
CA VAL A 28 -8.69 10.03 -15.14
C VAL A 28 -8.69 9.37 -13.76
N GLY A 29 -9.86 9.02 -13.21
CA GLY A 29 -9.97 8.33 -11.92
C GLY A 29 -9.28 6.96 -11.91
N GLN A 30 -9.44 6.17 -12.97
CA GLN A 30 -8.77 4.86 -13.10
C GLN A 30 -7.24 4.99 -13.19
N SER A 31 -6.73 6.03 -13.85
CA SER A 31 -5.29 6.24 -14.01
C SER A 31 -4.58 6.60 -12.68
N VAL A 32 -5.26 7.29 -11.77
CA VAL A 32 -4.70 7.67 -10.46
C VAL A 32 -4.58 6.46 -9.53
N VAL A 33 -5.60 5.59 -9.48
CA VAL A 33 -5.58 4.38 -8.64
C VAL A 33 -4.49 3.42 -9.08
N LEU A 34 -4.38 3.15 -10.39
CA LEU A 34 -3.32 2.31 -10.94
C LEU A 34 -1.92 2.89 -10.66
N GLY A 35 -1.74 4.20 -10.80
CA GLY A 35 -0.47 4.86 -10.48
C GLY A 35 -0.08 4.83 -9.00
N GLU A 36 -1.04 4.70 -8.08
CA GLU A 36 -0.77 4.55 -6.65
C GLU A 36 -0.46 3.09 -6.26
N GLU A 37 -1.18 2.12 -6.84
CA GLU A 37 -0.89 0.69 -6.72
C GLU A 37 0.51 0.35 -7.27
N ASP A 38 0.89 0.92 -8.41
CA ASP A 38 2.22 0.74 -9.02
C ASP A 38 3.34 1.25 -8.08
N ARG A 39 3.11 2.35 -7.37
CA ARG A 39 4.07 2.90 -6.40
C ARG A 39 4.18 2.04 -5.14
N ALA A 40 3.07 1.50 -4.65
CA ALA A 40 3.07 0.61 -3.50
C ALA A 40 3.80 -0.71 -3.82
N ALA A 41 3.51 -1.30 -4.99
CA ALA A 41 4.18 -2.49 -5.49
C ALA A 41 5.69 -2.26 -5.63
N ALA A 42 6.10 -1.15 -6.26
CA ALA A 42 7.52 -0.82 -6.43
C ALA A 42 8.26 -0.68 -5.08
N ARG A 43 7.63 -0.10 -4.06
CA ARG A 43 8.23 -0.01 -2.71
C ARG A 43 8.40 -1.38 -2.07
N LEU A 44 7.39 -2.25 -2.17
CA LEU A 44 7.47 -3.61 -1.63
C LEU A 44 8.56 -4.41 -2.35
N GLU A 45 8.65 -4.30 -3.69
CA GLU A 45 9.69 -4.95 -4.49
C GLU A 45 11.10 -4.49 -4.08
N ALA A 46 11.28 -3.18 -3.86
CA ALA A 46 12.56 -2.63 -3.40
C ALA A 46 12.97 -3.20 -2.03
N MET A 47 12.04 -3.28 -1.08
CA MET A 47 12.28 -3.87 0.24
C MET A 47 12.60 -5.36 0.16
N ALA A 48 11.83 -6.12 -0.61
CA ALA A 48 12.04 -7.55 -0.81
C ALA A 48 13.39 -7.82 -1.48
N SER A 49 13.73 -7.06 -2.53
CA SER A 49 15.00 -7.16 -3.25
C SER A 49 16.20 -6.83 -2.37
N PHE A 50 16.07 -5.86 -1.47
CA PHE A 50 17.08 -5.57 -0.47
C PHE A 50 17.30 -6.77 0.46
N LEU A 51 16.24 -7.32 1.05
CA LEU A 51 16.32 -8.46 1.98
C LEU A 51 16.75 -9.77 1.30
N ALA A 52 16.42 -9.96 0.02
CA ALA A 52 16.78 -11.14 -0.77
C ALA A 52 18.30 -11.24 -1.00
N ARG A 53 18.97 -10.09 -1.15
CA ARG A 53 20.42 -10.02 -1.36
C ARG A 53 21.24 -10.31 -0.10
N THR A 54 20.60 -10.50 1.05
CA THR A 54 21.24 -10.82 2.32
C THR A 54 21.23 -12.34 2.56
N PRO A 55 22.38 -13.05 2.42
CA PRO A 55 22.41 -14.51 2.54
C PRO A 55 22.23 -15.01 3.99
N ARG A 56 22.63 -14.18 4.96
CA ARG A 56 22.51 -14.43 6.40
C ARG A 56 21.97 -13.20 7.09
N LEU A 57 20.88 -13.35 7.83
CA LEU A 57 20.23 -12.28 8.58
C LEU A 57 20.03 -12.76 10.02
N SER A 58 20.41 -11.95 11.01
CA SER A 58 20.13 -12.21 12.42
C SER A 58 19.51 -10.96 13.03
N VAL A 59 18.34 -11.11 13.64
CA VAL A 59 17.60 -10.01 14.27
C VAL A 59 17.16 -10.45 15.66
N THR A 60 17.28 -9.54 16.63
CA THR A 60 16.63 -9.70 17.93
C THR A 60 15.42 -8.78 18.00
N ILE A 61 14.27 -9.33 18.36
CA ILE A 61 12.98 -8.64 18.42
C ILE A 61 12.54 -8.61 19.87
N ASP A 62 12.28 -7.42 20.39
CA ASP A 62 11.56 -7.21 21.63
C ASP A 62 10.14 -6.75 21.28
N SER A 63 9.14 -7.57 21.62
CA SER A 63 7.72 -7.24 21.43
C SER A 63 7.01 -7.19 22.79
N ALA A 64 6.06 -6.28 22.90
CA ALA A 64 5.16 -6.15 24.03
C ALA A 64 3.76 -5.75 23.55
N TYR A 65 2.72 -6.20 24.26
CA TYR A 65 1.34 -5.82 24.02
C TYR A 65 0.60 -5.71 25.35
N ASP A 66 -0.39 -4.81 25.41
CA ASP A 66 -1.19 -4.61 26.61
C ASP A 66 -2.58 -5.25 26.42
N VAL A 67 -3.07 -5.91 27.46
CA VAL A 67 -4.43 -6.47 27.53
C VAL A 67 -5.21 -5.75 28.62
N VAL A 68 -6.41 -5.28 28.27
CA VAL A 68 -7.36 -4.73 29.24
C VAL A 68 -8.13 -5.90 29.88
N GLN A 69 -8.05 -6.03 31.20
CA GLN A 69 -8.76 -7.04 31.99
C GLN A 69 -10.21 -6.62 32.22
N GLU A 70 -11.05 -7.55 32.67
CA GLU A 70 -12.46 -7.26 33.04
C GLU A 70 -12.58 -6.17 34.11
N SER A 71 -11.60 -6.12 35.04
CA SER A 71 -11.51 -5.07 36.07
C SER A 71 -11.16 -3.67 35.52
N GLY A 72 -10.86 -3.55 34.22
CA GLY A 72 -10.40 -2.31 33.58
C GLY A 72 -8.89 -2.06 33.71
N GLN A 73 -8.16 -2.90 34.44
CA GLN A 73 -6.70 -2.80 34.55
C GLN A 73 -6.00 -3.24 33.25
N LYS A 74 -4.86 -2.62 32.92
CA LYS A 74 -4.02 -3.04 31.79
C LYS A 74 -2.85 -3.89 32.30
N VAL A 75 -2.67 -5.06 31.70
CA VAL A 75 -1.53 -5.93 31.94
C VAL A 75 -0.70 -5.99 30.66
N GLN A 76 0.59 -5.69 30.77
CA GLN A 76 1.53 -5.81 29.68
C GLN A 76 2.11 -7.23 29.64
N PHE A 77 2.13 -7.80 28.45
CA PHE A 77 2.81 -9.04 28.14
C PHE A 77 3.91 -8.74 27.14
N GLY A 78 5.03 -9.46 27.22
CA GLY A 78 6.10 -9.31 26.26
C GLY A 78 6.77 -10.62 25.92
N GLU A 79 7.63 -10.55 24.92
CA GLU A 79 8.52 -11.63 24.54
C GLU A 79 9.80 -11.05 23.92
N ARG A 80 10.84 -11.87 23.87
CA ARG A 80 12.05 -11.63 23.11
C ARG A 80 12.20 -12.77 22.11
N ARG A 81 12.42 -12.43 20.84
CA ARG A 81 12.72 -13.42 19.78
C ARG A 81 14.11 -13.19 19.21
N VAL A 82 14.90 -14.25 19.08
CA VAL A 82 16.13 -14.24 18.29
C VAL A 82 15.85 -15.01 17.00
N VAL A 83 15.85 -14.29 15.88
CA VAL A 83 15.55 -14.82 14.55
C VAL A 83 16.84 -14.86 13.75
N ALA A 84 17.25 -16.04 13.30
CA ALA A 84 18.39 -16.25 12.43
C ALA A 84 17.97 -16.94 11.13
N LEU A 85 18.23 -16.31 9.99
CA LEU A 85 17.97 -16.82 8.65
C LEU A 85 19.29 -17.05 7.92
N ARG A 86 19.42 -18.20 7.26
CA ARG A 86 20.46 -18.51 6.30
C ARG A 86 19.82 -19.11 5.05
N ARG A 87 19.85 -18.35 3.96
CA ARG A 87 19.32 -18.79 2.66
C ARG A 87 20.11 -19.98 2.10
N PRO A 88 19.50 -20.81 1.24
CA PRO A 88 18.12 -20.71 0.76
C PRO A 88 17.06 -21.23 1.74
N ASP A 89 17.42 -22.09 2.68
CA ASP A 89 16.47 -23.04 3.29
C ASP A 89 16.60 -23.22 4.81
N ARG A 90 17.37 -22.38 5.52
CA ARG A 90 17.54 -22.50 6.97
C ARG A 90 17.03 -21.28 7.71
N ALA A 91 16.13 -21.50 8.67
CA ALA A 91 15.68 -20.50 9.62
C ALA A 91 15.67 -21.09 11.03
N ARG A 92 16.00 -20.27 12.02
CA ARG A 92 15.88 -20.58 13.45
C ARG A 92 15.18 -19.41 14.14
N VAL A 93 14.27 -19.73 15.04
CA VAL A 93 13.58 -18.76 15.89
C VAL A 93 13.64 -19.28 17.32
N ASP A 94 14.30 -18.53 18.19
CA ASP A 94 14.28 -18.77 19.64
C ASP A 94 13.36 -17.74 20.28
N VAL A 95 12.48 -18.17 21.19
CA VAL A 95 11.48 -17.31 21.84
C VAL A 95 11.61 -17.43 23.36
N THR A 96 11.71 -16.28 24.03
CA THR A 96 11.64 -16.16 25.49
C THR A 96 10.44 -15.30 25.84
N ARG A 97 9.44 -15.87 26.51
CA ARG A 97 8.27 -15.12 26.97
C ARG A 97 8.59 -14.32 28.23
N ARG A 98 7.91 -13.18 28.38
CA ARG A 98 7.93 -12.28 29.54
C ARG A 98 6.50 -12.07 30.01
N ASP A 99 5.87 -13.16 30.43
CA ASP A 99 4.50 -13.23 30.95
C ASP A 99 4.43 -13.77 32.38
N GLY A 100 5.59 -13.96 33.03
CA GLY A 100 5.69 -14.33 34.45
C GLY A 100 5.56 -15.83 34.73
N SER A 101 5.69 -16.69 33.71
CA SER A 101 5.81 -18.15 33.84
C SER A 101 7.20 -18.58 34.30
#